data_AF-A0A967KM62-F1
#
_entry.id   AF-A0A967KM62-F1
#
_cell.length_a   1.000
_cell.length_b   1.000
_cell.length_c   1.000
_cell.angle_alpha   90.00
_cell.angle_beta   90.00
_cell.angle_gamma   90.00
#
_symmetry.space_group_name_H-M   'P 1'
#
loop_
_entity.id
_entity.type
_entity.pdbx_description
1 polymer ?
#
loop_
_entity_poly.entity_id
_entity_poly.type
_entity_poly.pdbx_seq_one_letter_code
_entity_poly.pdbx_strand_id
1 'polypeptide(L)'
;MRSLTEAASAVLSTFGKRKVVYVNFLTEIQPECDCMPGADVPMVQDLGILVSDDLVAVEQASMDMIRSAKPLPGSAASDRGIASGQDILAEFHKKPYYLQIEEAERLGLGSRKYDIIDI
;
A
#
# COMPACT_ATOMS: atom_id res chain seq x y z
N MET A 1 -1.89 -12.15 11.66
CA MET A 1 -1.42 -11.85 10.29
C MET A 1 -0.04 -11.18 10.39
N ARG A 2 1.02 -11.96 10.65
CA ARG A 2 2.41 -11.45 10.79
C ARG A 2 3.43 -12.33 10.07
N SER A 3 3.09 -13.59 9.87
CA SER A 3 3.91 -14.59 9.19
C SER A 3 4.34 -14.21 7.77
N LEU A 4 3.56 -13.39 7.07
CA LEU A 4 3.94 -12.87 5.75
C LEU A 4 5.17 -11.95 5.85
N THR A 5 5.13 -10.96 6.74
CA THR A 5 6.29 -10.09 7.02
C THR A 5 7.49 -10.89 7.53
N GLU A 6 7.30 -11.87 8.41
CA GLU A 6 8.39 -12.72 8.92
C GLU A 6 9.07 -13.51 7.80
N ALA A 7 8.28 -14.09 6.90
CA ALA A 7 8.81 -14.79 5.72
C ALA A 7 9.58 -13.84 4.79
N ALA A 8 9.05 -12.64 4.54
CA ALA A 8 9.75 -11.61 3.77
C ALA A 8 11.07 -11.21 4.44
N SER A 9 11.08 -11.01 5.76
CA SER A 9 12.29 -10.69 6.55
C SER A 9 13.36 -11.78 6.41
N ALA A 10 12.95 -13.05 6.50
CA ALA A 10 13.87 -14.17 6.33
C ALA A 10 14.55 -14.16 4.96
N VAL A 11 13.80 -13.92 3.88
CA VAL A 11 14.35 -13.80 2.52
C VAL A 11 15.26 -12.58 2.40
N LEU A 12 14.84 -11.42 2.89
CA LEU A 12 15.62 -10.18 2.84
C LEU A 12 16.96 -10.30 3.58
N SER A 13 17.02 -11.10 4.66
CA SER A 13 18.25 -11.35 5.42
C SER A 13 19.36 -12.03 4.60
N THR A 14 19.02 -12.65 3.47
CA THR A 14 19.99 -13.30 2.57
C THR A 14 20.71 -12.33 1.65
N PHE A 15 20.21 -11.10 1.51
CA PHE A 15 20.81 -10.05 0.71
C PHE A 15 21.74 -9.16 1.55
N GLY A 16 22.73 -8.56 0.88
CA GLY A 16 23.54 -7.52 1.52
C GLY A 16 22.69 -6.29 1.90
N LYS A 17 23.12 -5.56 2.93
CA LYS A 17 22.45 -4.32 3.35
C LYS A 17 22.33 -3.35 2.16
N ARG A 18 21.14 -2.76 1.98
CA ARG A 18 20.82 -1.80 0.89
C ARG A 18 21.16 -2.34 -0.51
N LYS A 19 20.97 -3.64 -0.74
CA LYS A 19 21.08 -4.29 -2.05
C LYS A 19 19.73 -4.63 -2.68
N VAL A 20 18.64 -4.19 -2.05
CA VAL A 20 17.27 -4.37 -2.50
C VAL A 20 16.66 -2.99 -2.67
N VAL A 21 15.91 -2.82 -3.76
CA VAL A 21 15.11 -1.62 -4.05
C VAL A 21 13.67 -2.08 -4.18
N TYR A 22 12.76 -1.31 -3.63
CA TYR A 22 11.33 -1.56 -3.62
C TYR A 22 10.66 -0.54 -4.53
N VAL A 23 9.79 -1.03 -5.41
CA VAL A 23 9.06 -0.22 -6.38
C VAL A 23 7.59 -0.55 -6.25
N ASN A 24 6.79 0.43 -5.83
CA ASN A 24 5.34 0.32 -5.72
C ASN A 24 4.71 1.06 -6.89
N PHE A 25 3.83 0.37 -7.61
CA PHE A 25 3.02 0.92 -8.70
C PHE A 25 1.62 1.16 -8.15
N LEU A 26 1.24 2.42 -7.97
CA LEU A 26 -0.06 2.80 -7.44
C LEU A 26 -0.99 3.14 -8.60
N THR A 27 -1.19 2.17 -9.48
CA THR A 27 -1.98 2.32 -10.70
C THR A 27 -3.38 1.78 -10.47
N GLU A 28 -4.41 2.59 -10.79
CA GLU A 28 -5.82 2.17 -10.86
C GLU A 28 -6.23 1.19 -9.74
N ILE A 29 -6.29 1.67 -8.49
CA ILE A 29 -6.54 0.80 -7.33
C ILE A 29 -7.95 0.20 -7.43
N GLN A 30 -8.03 -1.07 -7.77
CA GLN A 30 -9.27 -1.81 -7.96
C GLN A 30 -9.89 -2.27 -6.63
N PRO A 31 -11.22 -2.46 -6.55
CA PRO A 31 -11.89 -2.99 -5.37
C PRO A 31 -11.50 -4.43 -5.06
N GLU A 32 -10.98 -5.16 -6.05
CA GLU A 32 -10.54 -6.54 -5.97
C GLU A 32 -9.38 -6.73 -6.97
N CYS A 33 -8.81 -7.93 -7.10
CA CYS A 33 -7.86 -8.19 -8.21
C CYS A 33 -8.53 -7.83 -9.54
N ASP A 34 -7.83 -7.06 -10.37
CA ASP A 34 -8.21 -6.69 -11.73
C ASP A 34 -8.54 -7.90 -12.63
N CYS A 35 -8.00 -9.07 -12.25
CA CYS A 35 -8.25 -10.36 -12.84
C CYS A 35 -9.60 -11.00 -12.47
N MET A 36 -10.29 -10.50 -11.46
CA MET A 36 -11.56 -11.05 -10.99
C MET A 36 -12.75 -10.40 -11.69
N PRO A 37 -13.92 -11.08 -11.75
CA PRO A 37 -15.15 -10.50 -12.32
C PRO A 37 -15.68 -9.23 -11.62
N GLY A 38 -15.04 -8.81 -10.52
CA GLY A 38 -15.34 -7.57 -9.78
C GLY A 38 -14.45 -6.39 -10.18
N ALA A 39 -13.61 -6.52 -11.21
CA ALA A 39 -12.91 -5.39 -11.81
C ALA A 39 -13.94 -4.45 -12.44
N ASP A 40 -13.95 -3.21 -11.98
CA ASP A 40 -14.91 -2.18 -12.38
C ASP A 40 -14.18 -0.82 -12.44
N VAL A 41 -14.90 0.29 -12.35
CA VAL A 41 -14.32 1.61 -12.11
C VAL A 41 -13.38 1.53 -10.89
N PRO A 42 -12.10 1.88 -11.04
CA PRO A 42 -11.13 1.84 -9.94
C PRO A 42 -11.65 2.61 -8.73
N MET A 43 -11.34 2.15 -7.51
CA MET A 43 -11.66 2.91 -6.30
C MET A 43 -10.82 4.19 -6.23
N VAL A 44 -9.55 4.12 -6.63
CA VAL A 44 -8.62 5.26 -6.62
C VAL A 44 -7.93 5.36 -7.97
N GLN A 45 -7.83 6.58 -8.49
CA GLN A 45 -7.08 6.87 -9.73
C GLN A 45 -5.59 6.56 -9.56
N ASP A 46 -4.88 6.41 -10.66
CA ASP A 46 -3.41 6.35 -10.69
C ASP A 46 -2.77 7.46 -9.83
N LEU A 47 -1.86 7.07 -8.95
CA LEU A 47 -1.08 7.92 -8.03
C LEU A 47 0.43 7.90 -8.35
N GLY A 48 0.83 7.22 -9.42
CA GLY A 48 2.20 7.13 -9.90
C GLY A 48 2.99 5.95 -9.34
N ILE A 49 4.32 6.11 -9.37
CA ILE A 49 5.28 5.06 -8.97
C ILE A 49 6.11 5.60 -7.82
N LEU A 50 6.22 4.82 -6.76
CA LEU A 50 7.10 5.11 -5.63
C LEU A 50 8.28 4.16 -5.62
N VAL A 51 9.46 4.69 -5.31
CA VAL A 51 10.70 3.92 -5.24
C VAL A 51 11.43 4.26 -3.96
N SER A 52 11.91 3.24 -3.25
CA SER A 52 12.75 3.40 -2.06
C SER A 52 13.68 2.21 -1.87
N ASP A 53 14.77 2.40 -1.15
CA ASP A 53 15.58 1.29 -0.61
C ASP A 53 15.20 0.92 0.84
N ASP A 54 14.17 1.58 1.39
CA ASP A 54 13.51 1.27 2.66
C ASP A 54 12.08 0.75 2.40
N LEU A 55 11.85 -0.52 2.77
CA LEU A 55 10.58 -1.23 2.54
C LEU A 55 9.41 -0.58 3.28
N VAL A 56 9.64 -0.18 4.54
CA VAL A 56 8.57 0.33 5.40
C VAL A 56 8.20 1.73 4.95
N ALA A 57 9.18 2.55 4.54
CA ALA A 57 8.96 3.90 4.07
C ALA A 57 8.11 3.92 2.79
N VAL A 58 8.44 3.11 1.78
CA VAL A 58 7.67 3.09 0.52
C VAL A 58 6.25 2.58 0.72
N GLU A 59 6.07 1.57 1.57
CA GLU A 59 4.75 1.00 1.83
C GLU A 59 3.88 1.98 2.64
N GLN A 60 4.45 2.63 3.65
CA GLN A 60 3.76 3.66 4.42
C GLN A 60 3.37 4.84 3.53
N ALA A 61 4.28 5.34 2.69
CA ALA A 61 3.98 6.40 1.72
C ALA A 61 2.86 5.99 0.75
N SER A 62 2.90 4.75 0.27
CA SER A 62 1.87 4.22 -0.64
C SER A 62 0.48 4.26 0.00
N MET A 63 0.38 3.77 1.22
CA MET A 63 -0.88 3.72 1.95
C MET A 63 -1.39 5.11 2.33
N ASP A 64 -0.50 6.04 2.67
CA ASP A 64 -0.88 7.43 2.96
C ASP A 64 -1.41 8.13 1.72
N MET A 65 -0.76 7.95 0.54
CA MET A 65 -1.26 8.50 -0.73
C MET A 65 -2.65 7.94 -1.10
N ILE A 66 -2.86 6.63 -0.93
CA ILE A 66 -4.17 6.01 -1.18
C ILE A 66 -5.24 6.55 -0.22
N ARG A 67 -4.91 6.70 1.07
CA ARG A 67 -5.82 7.26 2.08
C ARG A 67 -6.17 8.73 1.81
N SER A 68 -5.22 9.51 1.28
CA SER A 68 -5.44 10.89 0.90
C SER A 68 -6.22 11.04 -0.41
N ALA A 69 -6.33 9.99 -1.20
CA ALA A 69 -7.04 10.03 -2.47
C ALA A 69 -8.56 10.13 -2.29
N LYS A 70 -9.23 10.61 -3.34
CA LYS A 70 -10.68 10.66 -3.41
C LYS A 70 -11.20 9.42 -4.14
N PRO A 71 -12.22 8.72 -3.61
CA PRO A 71 -12.89 7.65 -4.34
C PRO A 71 -13.42 8.13 -5.69
N LEU A 72 -13.22 7.35 -6.76
CA LEU A 72 -13.75 7.70 -8.07
C LEU A 72 -15.28 7.58 -8.10
N PRO A 73 -15.99 8.50 -8.80
CA PRO A 73 -17.44 8.39 -8.99
C PRO A 73 -17.83 7.09 -9.70
N GLY A 74 -18.86 6.41 -9.19
CA GLY A 74 -19.32 5.13 -9.74
C GLY A 74 -18.40 3.93 -9.43
N SER A 75 -17.36 4.12 -8.60
CA SER A 75 -16.60 3.01 -8.05
C SER A 75 -17.35 2.34 -6.90
N ALA A 76 -17.03 1.09 -6.63
CA ALA A 76 -17.58 0.35 -5.50
C ALA A 76 -17.32 1.04 -4.14
N ALA A 77 -16.24 1.83 -4.02
CA ALA A 77 -15.97 2.65 -2.84
C ALA A 77 -16.96 3.82 -2.71
N SER A 78 -17.22 4.53 -3.82
CA SER A 78 -18.20 5.62 -3.87
C SER A 78 -19.61 5.12 -3.59
N ASP A 79 -19.99 3.96 -4.13
CA ASP A 79 -21.33 3.38 -3.94
C ASP A 79 -21.59 2.97 -2.48
N ARG A 80 -20.53 2.65 -1.72
CA ARG A 80 -20.60 2.42 -0.28
C ARG A 80 -20.57 3.69 0.56
N GLY A 81 -20.49 4.87 -0.08
CA GLY A 81 -20.43 6.16 0.60
C GLY A 81 -19.11 6.42 1.32
N ILE A 82 -18.01 5.76 0.92
CA ILE A 82 -16.69 6.07 1.44
C ILE A 82 -16.29 7.47 0.97
N ALA A 83 -15.92 8.34 1.90
CA ALA A 83 -15.57 9.73 1.66
C ALA A 83 -14.04 9.93 1.58
N SER A 84 -13.63 11.04 0.96
CA SER A 84 -12.22 11.45 0.95
C SER A 84 -11.69 11.65 2.37
N GLY A 85 -10.45 11.20 2.63
CA GLY A 85 -9.82 11.21 3.95
C GLY A 85 -10.20 10.03 4.84
N GLN A 86 -11.18 9.20 4.44
CA GLN A 86 -11.35 7.87 5.01
C GLN A 86 -10.36 6.90 4.38
N ASP A 87 -9.97 5.90 5.16
CA ASP A 87 -9.11 4.83 4.69
C ASP A 87 -9.89 3.90 3.75
N ILE A 88 -9.82 4.16 2.44
CA ILE A 88 -10.61 3.46 1.42
C ILE A 88 -10.41 1.94 1.52
N LEU A 89 -9.17 1.47 1.68
CA LEU A 89 -8.85 0.05 1.72
C LEU A 89 -9.35 -0.60 3.02
N ALA A 90 -9.12 0.04 4.18
CA ALA A 90 -9.60 -0.48 5.45
C ALA A 90 -11.13 -0.49 5.52
N GLU A 91 -11.79 0.57 5.03
CA GLU A 91 -13.24 0.69 5.04
C GLU A 91 -13.91 -0.29 4.06
N PHE A 92 -13.32 -0.49 2.88
CA PHE A 92 -13.88 -1.37 1.86
C PHE A 92 -13.70 -2.85 2.21
N HIS A 93 -12.49 -3.26 2.62
CA HIS A 93 -12.20 -4.68 2.87
C HIS A 93 -12.42 -5.11 4.33
N LYS A 94 -12.49 -4.16 5.27
CA LYS A 94 -12.53 -4.43 6.71
C LYS A 94 -11.35 -5.30 7.18
N LYS A 95 -10.19 -5.14 6.53
CA LYS A 95 -8.94 -5.87 6.83
C LYS A 95 -7.88 -4.91 7.37
N PRO A 96 -7.22 -5.25 8.49
CA PRO A 96 -6.22 -4.38 9.12
C PRO A 96 -4.85 -4.52 8.42
N TYR A 97 -4.71 -3.97 7.22
CA TYR A 97 -3.47 -4.07 6.42
C TYR A 97 -2.25 -3.46 7.15
N TYR A 98 -2.45 -2.42 7.95
CA TYR A 98 -1.42 -1.71 8.70
C TYR A 98 -0.59 -2.62 9.63
N LEU A 99 -1.15 -3.75 10.06
CA LEU A 99 -0.43 -4.74 10.88
C LEU A 99 0.83 -5.29 10.18
N GLN A 100 0.84 -5.36 8.84
CA GLN A 100 2.02 -5.81 8.08
C GLN A 100 3.14 -4.77 8.13
N ILE A 101 2.78 -3.48 8.03
CA ILE A 101 3.73 -2.35 8.05
C ILE A 101 4.33 -2.20 9.45
N GLU A 102 3.50 -2.27 10.49
CA GLU A 102 3.94 -2.23 11.89
C GLU A 102 4.88 -3.39 12.22
N GLU A 103 4.56 -4.60 11.74
CA GLU A 103 5.43 -5.75 11.94
C GLU A 103 6.75 -5.61 11.18
N ALA A 104 6.74 -5.02 9.97
CA ALA A 104 7.94 -4.81 9.17
C ALA A 104 8.90 -3.82 9.86
N GLU A 105 8.36 -2.73 10.42
CA GLU A 105 9.12 -1.80 11.25
C GLU A 105 9.66 -2.50 12.51
N ARG A 106 8.83 -3.29 13.20
CA ARG A 106 9.23 -4.04 14.40
C ARG A 106 10.38 -5.01 14.14
N LEU A 107 10.42 -5.63 12.95
CA LEU A 107 11.48 -6.53 12.51
C LEU A 107 12.72 -5.78 11.98
N GLY A 108 12.71 -4.44 11.95
CA GLY A 108 13.83 -3.62 11.52
C GLY A 108 14.04 -3.59 10.01
N LEU A 109 12.98 -3.82 9.21
CA LEU A 109 13.05 -3.78 7.74
C LEU A 109 13.03 -2.36 7.17
N GLY A 110 12.89 -1.35 8.01
CA GLY A 110 12.79 0.04 7.60
C GLY A 110 12.15 0.93 8.67
N SER A 111 11.82 2.16 8.29
CA SER A 111 11.07 3.10 9.14
C SER A 111 9.78 3.58 8.47
N ARG A 112 8.75 3.83 9.27
CA ARG A 112 7.52 4.50 8.80
C ARG A 112 7.71 5.98 8.53
N LYS A 113 8.87 6.55 8.86
CA LYS A 113 9.20 7.95 8.56
C LYS A 113 9.78 8.03 7.15
N TYR A 114 9.26 8.95 6.35
CA TYR A 114 9.70 9.18 4.99
C TYR A 114 9.51 10.66 4.63
N ASP A 115 10.24 11.09 3.61
CA ASP A 115 10.01 12.35 2.90
C ASP A 115 9.78 11.99 1.43
N ILE A 116 8.80 12.63 0.78
CA ILE A 116 8.58 12.47 -0.66
C ILE A 116 9.49 13.46 -1.41
N ILE A 117 10.22 12.95 -2.40
CA ILE A 117 11.05 13.74 -3.31
C ILE A 117 10.50 13.52 -4.72
N ASP A 118 9.84 14.54 -5.25
CA ASP A 118 9.35 14.53 -6.63
C ASP A 118 10.49 14.76 -7.64
N ILE A 119 10.43 14.06 -8.77
CA ILE A 119 11.43 14.11 -9.86
C ILE A 119 10.76 14.63 -11.13
#